data_AF-A0A6L8BG46-F1
#
_entry.id   AF-A0A6L8BG46-F1
#
_cell.length_a   1.000
_cell.length_b   1.000
_cell.length_c   1.000
_cell.angle_alpha   90.00
_cell.angle_beta   90.00
_cell.angle_gamma   90.00
#
_symmetry.space_group_name_H-M   'P 1'
#
loop_
_entity.id
_entity.type
_entity.pdbx_description
1 polymer ?
#
loop_
_entity_poly.entity_id
_entity_poly.type
_entity_poly.pdbx_seq_one_letter_code
_entity_poly.pdbx_strand_id
1 'polypeptide(L)' 'MGLFLDVCRRVTGLNLLEAMRLADAPVWQGTLPFPLPLGLHGTFLSR' A
#
# COMPACT_ATOMS: atom_id res chain seq x y z
N MET A 1 -0.49 5.76 4.70
CA MET A 1 -0.40 4.88 3.50
C MET A 1 0.15 3.53 3.93
N GLY A 2 -0.15 2.46 3.19
CA GLY A 2 0.38 1.13 3.46
C GLY A 2 0.54 0.29 2.19
N LEU A 3 1.57 -0.55 2.16
CA LEU A 3 1.78 -1.55 1.10
C LEU A 3 1.15 -2.88 1.50
N PHE A 4 0.65 -3.62 0.51
CA PHE A 4 0.26 -5.02 0.66
C PHE A 4 0.87 -5.86 -0.46
N LEU A 5 1.15 -7.13 -0.15
CA LEU A 5 1.62 -8.10 -1.11
C LEU A 5 0.47 -9.04 -1.50
N ASP A 6 0.07 -9.03 -2.77
CA ASP A 6 -0.82 -10.03 -3.33
C ASP A 6 0.02 -11.23 -3.78
N VAL A 7 0.04 -12.27 -2.96
CA VAL A 7 0.85 -13.47 -3.18
C VAL A 7 0.35 -14.28 -4.37
N CYS A 8 -0.96 -14.31 -4.59
CA CYS A 8 -1.58 -15.05 -5.69
C CYS A 8 -1.24 -14.41 -7.04
N ARG A 9 -1.33 -13.09 -7.14
CA ARG A 9 -1.06 -12.34 -8.38
C ARG A 9 0.40 -11.93 -8.53
N ARG A 10 1.21 -12.11 -7.48
CA ARG A 10 2.63 -11.70 -7.39
C ARG A 10 2.83 -10.22 -7.71
N VAL A 11 2.01 -9.36 -7.11
CA VAL A 11 2.10 -7.89 -7.26
C VAL A 11 2.09 -7.21 -5.91
N THR A 12 2.63 -5.99 -5.85
CA THR A 12 2.52 -5.13 -4.67
C THR A 12 1.49 -4.03 -4.92
N GLY A 13 0.54 -3.90 -4.00
CA GLY A 13 -0.40 -2.80 -3.99
C GLY A 13 -0.04 -1.74 -2.95
N LEU A 14 -0.48 -0.51 -3.21
CA LEU A 14 -0.34 0.65 -2.34
C LEU A 14 -1.72 1.21 -2.03
N ASN A 15 -2.07 1.29 -0.75
CA ASN A 15 -3.32 1.89 -0.27
C ASN A 15 -3.07 3.29 0.29
N LEU A 16 -3.86 4.25 -0.18
CA LEU A 16 -4.14 5.48 0.55
C LEU A 16 -5.41 5.27 1.36
N LEU A 17 -5.34 5.51 2.67
CA LEU A 17 -6.47 5.35 3.58
C LEU A 17 -6.75 6.68 4.26
N GLU A 18 -8.02 6.92 4.57
CA GLU A 18 -8.42 8.02 5.43
C GLU A 18 -8.12 7.66 6.90
N ALA A 19 -7.32 8.50 7.58
CA ALA A 19 -6.74 8.15 8.88
C ALA A 19 -7.78 7.91 9.98
N MET A 20 -8.93 8.60 9.93
CA MET A 20 -9.99 8.48 10.94
C MET A 20 -11.00 7.37 10.63
N ARG A 21 -10.90 6.74 9.45
CA ARG A 21 -11.89 5.79 8.92
C ARG A 21 -11.21 4.56 8.32
N LEU A 22 -10.22 4.02 9.04
CA LEU A 22 -9.38 2.90 8.56
C LEU A 22 -10.17 1.61 8.26
N ALA A 23 -11.35 1.43 8.85
CA ALA A 23 -12.21 0.28 8.59
C ALA A 23 -12.93 0.37 7.22
N ASP A 24 -12.96 1.56 6.62
CA ASP A 24 -13.55 1.76 5.31
C ASP A 24 -12.59 1.33 4.19
N ALA A 25 -13.10 1.33 2.95
CA ALA A 25 -12.28 1.05 1.79
C ALA A 25 -11.16 2.11 1.59
N PRO A 26 -10.04 1.76 0.94
CA PRO A 26 -9.02 2.73 0.57
C PRO A 26 -9.61 3.88 -0.27
N VAL A 27 -9.23 5.12 0.04
CA VAL A 27 -9.64 6.28 -0.76
C VAL A 27 -8.99 6.27 -2.15
N TRP A 28 -7.84 5.59 -2.27
CA TRP A 28 -7.18 5.32 -3.52
C TRP A 28 -6.29 4.08 -3.41
N GLN A 29 -6.14 3.37 -4.53
CA GLN A 29 -5.27 2.22 -4.64
C GLN A 29 -4.45 2.25 -5.93
N GLY A 30 -3.16 1.94 -5.79
CA GLY A 30 -2.23 1.76 -6.91
C GLY A 30 -1.58 0.38 -6.88
N THR A 31 -1.04 -0.05 -8.01
CA THR A 31 -0.39 -1.35 -8.15
C THR A 31 0.94 -1.22 -8.88
N LEU A 32 1.99 -1.85 -8.31
CA LEU A 32 3.24 -2.12 -8.99
C LEU A 32 3.12 -3.49 -9.68
N PRO A 33 3.51 -3.64 -10.96
CA PRO A 33 3.34 -4.89 -11.71
C PRO A 33 4.37 -5.97 -11.32
N PHE A 34 4.86 -5.96 -10.08
CA PHE A 34 5.82 -6.91 -9.53
C PHE A 34 5.74 -6.93 -7.99
N PRO A 35 6.20 -8.02 -7.35
CA PRO A 35 6.19 -8.14 -5.90
C PRO A 35 7.45 -7.50 -5.30
N LEU A 36 7.26 -6.57 -4.37
CA LEU A 36 8.34 -6.10 -3.50
C LEU A 36 8.54 -7.09 -2.34
N PRO A 37 9.79 -7.37 -1.93
CA PRO A 37 10.07 -8.06 -0.69
C PRO A 37 9.44 -7.34 0.51
N LEU A 38 9.07 -8.10 1.55
CA LEU A 38 8.58 -7.52 2.80
C LEU A 38 9.70 -6.67 3.43
N GLY A 39 9.49 -5.35 3.42
CA GLY A 39 10.40 -4.36 4.00
C GLY A 39 10.15 -4.15 5.50
N LEU A 40 10.85 -3.17 6.06
CA LEU A 40 10.73 -2.80 7.48
C LEU A 40 9.96 -1.49 7.65
N HIS A 41 10.63 -0.37 7.40
CA HIS A 41 10.11 0.97 7.63
C HIS A 41 10.20 1.82 6.37
N GLY A 42 9.36 2.86 6.30
CA GLY A 42 9.41 3.88 5.26
C GLY A 42 9.01 5.24 5.83
N THR A 43 9.39 6.29 5.12
CA THR A 43 9.05 7.68 5.47
C THR A 43 8.35 8.33 4.29
N PHE A 44 7.33 9.13 4.58
CA PHE A 44 6.75 10.06 3.61
C PHE A 44 7.44 11.42 3.75
N LEU A 45 7.89 12.00 2.63
CA LEU A 45 8.43 13.34 2.59
C LEU A 45 7.48 14.22 1.78
N SER A 46 6.91 15.24 2.42
CA SER A 46 6.24 16.33 1.72
C SER A 46 7.28 17.33 1.24
N ARG A 47 7.17 17.76 -0.03
CA ARG A 47 7.87 18.94 -0.52
C ARG A 47 7.17 20.20 -0.06
#